data_AF-A0A0D8LDB7-F1
#
_entry.id   AF-A0A0D8LDB7-F1
#
_cell.length_a   1.000
_cell.length_b   1.000
_cell.length_c   1.000
_cell.angle_alpha   90.00
_cell.angle_beta   90.00
_cell.angle_gamma   90.00
#
_symmetry.space_group_name_H-M   'P 1'
#
loop_
_entity.id
_entity.type
_entity.pdbx_description
1 polymer ?
#
loop_
_entity_poly.entity_id
_entity_poly.type
_entity_poly.pdbx_seq_one_letter_code
_entity_poly.pdbx_strand_id
1 'polypeptide(L)'
;MIQSSADLVRLLIRKHYIGIEMPVQIEKRLIYLLSLVPSFGLWNVSQLISNKSYFFDFLQKQWEIYLHNEENSLTSIKFRPDAQLIIPFADGDVRVFIDNLFAEGIIKPVAINNLPLGHWASFAVLKEPKITEHERVLHLLNNAQKSFSQYSEEKANTDFWLEQSRSLGIMNAIFYQNKKFPAVEVLLDDIKELNTNVDELFQHWLQINFMKIQAIPTVRYPCMLHKVPDWISRRIDSGNKVCLLVLDGMGARQWPLIRKQLQISENILIEEHSCFAWVPTITSISRQALFSGKRPFCFSESLLTTSKEEQLWLNYWLDKGLDKREVKYAKKIENYSVDDWQSLVGSLSVKIAGFVINFIDEQMHGIKMGMAGLNVVVDSWLAEWKFKEKISDLLDNGFEVIITSDHGNQEAIGMGYINEGVKAETRGERVRIYNDPSLRDSSAANYQDSVIVWPGPEMGLPKGTYPLLAYSDKAFKSKGDVVVGHGGISLHEAIVPFIIVNKK
;
A
#
# COMPACT_ATOMS: atom_id res chain seq x y z
N MET A 1 32.22 3.77 -6.01
CA MET A 1 32.81 4.88 -5.23
C MET A 1 31.98 6.12 -5.56
N ILE A 2 31.55 6.92 -4.58
CA ILE A 2 30.75 8.13 -4.83
C ILE A 2 31.73 9.25 -5.12
N GLN A 3 31.77 9.72 -6.37
CA GLN A 3 32.74 10.74 -6.81
C GLN A 3 32.04 12.02 -7.31
N SER A 4 30.74 11.94 -7.58
CA SER A 4 29.93 13.04 -8.11
C SER A 4 28.58 13.18 -7.39
N SER A 5 27.89 14.33 -7.59
CA SER A 5 26.51 14.51 -7.15
C SER A 5 25.56 13.50 -7.79
N ALA A 6 25.79 13.10 -9.05
CA ALA A 6 25.00 12.08 -9.73
C ALA A 6 25.11 10.72 -9.00
N ASP A 7 26.32 10.33 -8.57
CA ASP A 7 26.53 9.11 -7.79
C ASP A 7 25.77 9.12 -6.46
N LEU A 8 25.80 10.25 -5.76
CA LEU A 8 25.12 10.40 -4.47
C LEU A 8 23.60 10.37 -4.66
N VAL A 9 23.06 11.10 -5.64
CA VAL A 9 21.63 11.09 -5.96
C VAL A 9 21.17 9.70 -6.34
N ARG A 10 21.89 9.00 -7.20
CA ARG A 10 21.60 7.62 -7.58
C ARG A 10 21.59 6.68 -6.38
N LEU A 11 22.54 6.81 -5.46
CA LEU A 11 22.54 6.05 -4.22
C LEU A 11 21.31 6.36 -3.36
N LEU A 12 20.98 7.65 -3.19
CA LEU A 12 19.85 8.09 -2.38
C LEU A 12 18.52 7.62 -2.97
N ILE A 13 18.33 7.71 -4.29
CA ILE A 13 17.16 7.15 -4.97
C ILE A 13 17.13 5.64 -4.77
N ARG A 14 18.23 4.92 -5.00
CA ARG A 14 18.24 3.45 -4.79
C ARG A 14 17.92 3.06 -3.33
N LYS A 15 18.43 3.81 -2.35
CA LYS A 15 18.13 3.56 -0.93
C LYS A 15 16.67 3.86 -0.59
N HIS A 16 16.14 4.99 -1.04
CA HIS A 16 14.86 5.52 -0.56
C HIS A 16 13.66 5.17 -1.44
N TYR A 17 13.87 5.12 -2.75
CA TYR A 17 12.87 4.75 -3.74
C TYR A 17 12.83 3.24 -3.96
N ILE A 18 13.96 2.63 -4.34
CA ILE A 18 14.04 1.17 -4.57
C ILE A 18 14.03 0.40 -3.24
N GLY A 19 14.43 1.05 -2.14
CA GLY A 19 14.43 0.42 -0.82
C GLY A 19 15.66 -0.43 -0.52
N ILE A 20 16.79 -0.20 -1.22
CA ILE A 20 18.04 -0.93 -0.93
C ILE A 20 18.43 -0.73 0.54
N GLU A 21 18.49 -1.84 1.26
CA GLU A 21 18.86 -1.83 2.67
C GLU A 21 20.32 -1.43 2.88
N MET A 22 20.55 -0.64 3.94
CA MET A 22 21.89 -0.23 4.35
C MET A 22 21.98 -0.38 5.88
N PRO A 23 22.82 -1.29 6.40
CA PRO A 23 23.01 -1.43 7.84
C PRO A 23 23.44 -0.11 8.48
N VAL A 24 22.97 0.16 9.71
CA VAL A 24 23.22 1.43 10.42
C VAL A 24 24.71 1.76 10.52
N GLN A 25 25.56 0.76 10.69
CA GLN A 25 27.02 0.95 10.76
C GLN A 25 27.60 1.41 9.41
N ILE A 26 27.11 0.85 8.31
CA ILE A 26 27.49 1.26 6.95
C ILE A 26 26.96 2.67 6.67
N GLU A 27 25.72 2.96 7.10
CA GLU A 27 25.11 4.27 6.96
C GLU A 27 25.92 5.36 7.69
N LYS A 28 26.25 5.13 8.96
CA LYS A 28 27.10 6.04 9.75
C LYS A 28 28.47 6.25 9.10
N ARG A 29 29.09 5.16 8.62
CA ARG A 29 30.39 5.25 7.94
C ARG A 29 30.28 6.04 6.63
N LEU A 30 29.22 5.84 5.86
CA LEU A 30 28.97 6.54 4.62
C LEU A 30 28.76 8.05 4.87
N ILE A 31 27.92 8.41 5.85
CA ILE A 31 27.70 9.81 6.25
C ILE A 31 29.02 10.47 6.63
N TYR A 32 29.84 9.80 7.45
CA TYR A 32 31.16 10.30 7.83
C TYR A 32 32.05 10.52 6.60
N LEU A 33 32.17 9.54 5.70
CA LEU A 33 33.01 9.67 4.52
C LEU A 33 32.57 10.81 3.59
N LEU A 34 31.26 10.96 3.38
CA LEU A 34 30.71 12.03 2.53
C LEU A 34 30.86 13.41 3.17
N SER A 35 30.83 13.51 4.51
CA SER A 35 31.09 14.77 5.22
C SER A 35 32.51 15.31 5.01
N LEU A 36 33.46 14.43 4.63
CA LEU A 36 34.84 14.82 4.33
C LEU A 36 35.03 15.32 2.89
N VAL A 37 34.01 15.21 2.03
CA VAL A 37 34.09 15.61 0.62
C VAL A 37 33.57 17.05 0.47
N PRO A 38 34.42 18.03 0.12
CA PRO A 38 34.03 19.45 0.10
C PRO A 38 32.86 19.78 -0.85
N SER A 39 32.72 19.06 -1.96
CA SER A 39 31.62 19.26 -2.92
C SER A 39 30.23 18.92 -2.34
N PHE A 40 30.16 18.15 -1.25
CA PHE A 40 28.93 17.86 -0.53
C PHE A 40 28.71 18.78 0.69
N GLY A 41 29.51 19.82 0.86
CA GLY A 41 29.40 20.72 2.03
C GLY A 41 28.05 21.44 2.15
N LEU A 42 27.32 21.61 1.04
CA LEU A 42 25.96 22.18 1.02
C LEU A 42 24.85 21.14 1.21
N TRP A 43 25.20 19.85 1.19
CA TRP A 43 24.25 18.76 1.36
C TRP A 43 24.13 18.43 2.84
N ASN A 44 22.91 18.39 3.38
CA ASN A 44 22.68 17.78 4.68
C ASN A 44 22.71 16.24 4.54
N VAL A 45 23.89 15.68 4.24
CA VAL A 45 24.06 14.27 3.89
C VAL A 45 23.54 13.34 4.97
N SER A 46 23.67 13.72 6.25
CA SER A 46 23.12 12.94 7.36
C SER A 46 21.61 12.78 7.23
N GLN A 47 20.87 13.88 7.02
CA GLN A 47 19.42 13.82 6.86
C GLN A 47 19.01 13.16 5.54
N LEU A 48 19.71 13.47 4.45
CA LEU A 48 19.41 12.89 3.13
C LEU A 48 19.57 11.37 3.13
N ILE A 49 20.57 10.83 3.83
CA ILE A 49 20.76 9.38 3.91
C ILE A 49 19.76 8.76 4.89
N SER A 50 19.58 9.31 6.08
CA SER A 50 18.80 8.65 7.12
C SER A 50 17.29 8.84 6.98
N ASN A 51 16.82 9.88 6.29
CA ASN A 51 15.40 10.25 6.23
C ASN A 51 14.87 10.30 4.79
N LYS A 52 14.03 9.31 4.46
CA LYS A 52 13.38 9.14 3.15
C LYS A 52 12.56 10.36 2.74
N SER A 53 11.73 10.89 3.64
CA SER A 53 10.89 12.05 3.33
C SER A 53 11.72 13.31 3.12
N TYR A 54 12.75 13.52 3.97
CA TYR A 54 13.65 14.66 3.82
C TYR A 54 14.35 14.63 2.45
N PHE A 55 14.77 13.44 2.00
CA PHE A 55 15.35 13.26 0.68
C PHE A 55 14.39 13.66 -0.45
N PHE A 56 13.13 13.21 -0.42
CA PHE A 56 12.17 13.56 -1.47
C PHE A 56 11.72 15.03 -1.41
N ASP A 57 11.60 15.63 -0.22
CA ASP A 57 11.35 17.07 -0.08
C ASP A 57 12.51 17.89 -0.65
N PHE A 58 13.75 17.45 -0.39
CA PHE A 58 14.95 18.05 -0.98
C PHE A 58 14.95 17.89 -2.51
N LEU A 59 14.65 16.70 -3.02
CA LEU A 59 14.59 16.42 -4.46
C LEU A 59 13.50 17.26 -5.15
N GLN A 60 12.33 17.45 -4.55
CA GLN A 60 11.26 18.33 -5.03
C GLN A 60 11.73 19.79 -5.14
N LYS A 61 12.37 20.33 -4.10
CA LYS A 61 12.91 21.71 -4.11
C LYS A 61 13.97 21.89 -5.20
N GLN A 62 14.87 20.92 -5.34
CA GLN A 62 15.88 20.94 -6.38
C GLN A 62 15.26 20.86 -7.77
N TRP A 63 14.19 20.09 -7.94
CA TRP A 63 13.44 19.98 -9.19
C TRP A 63 12.78 21.30 -9.59
N GLU A 64 12.17 21.99 -8.62
CA GLU A 64 11.61 23.33 -8.83
C GLU A 64 12.70 24.31 -9.31
N ILE A 65 13.84 24.36 -8.62
CA ILE A 65 14.97 25.22 -9.02
C ILE A 65 15.46 24.87 -10.43
N TYR A 66 15.58 23.58 -10.74
CA TYR A 66 16.01 23.11 -12.06
C TYR A 66 15.08 23.63 -13.17
N LEU A 67 13.76 23.46 -13.03
CA LEU A 67 12.80 23.89 -14.04
C LEU A 67 12.75 25.41 -14.22
N HIS A 68 12.85 26.19 -13.14
CA HIS A 68 12.91 27.65 -13.24
C HIS A 68 14.20 28.12 -13.94
N ASN A 69 15.33 27.43 -13.75
CA ASN A 69 16.57 27.75 -14.46
C ASN A 69 16.49 27.44 -15.97
N GLU A 70 15.83 26.34 -16.35
CA GLU A 70 15.57 26.02 -17.76
C GLU A 70 14.66 27.07 -18.43
N GLU A 71 13.61 27.52 -17.73
CA GLU A 71 12.71 28.59 -18.20
C GLU A 71 13.43 29.94 -18.38
N ASN A 72 14.23 30.35 -17.39
CA ASN A 72 14.94 31.63 -17.42
C ASN A 72 16.08 31.68 -18.46
N SER A 73 16.66 30.52 -18.79
CA SER A 73 17.66 30.40 -19.85
C SER A 73 17.09 30.81 -21.22
N LEU A 74 15.77 30.70 -21.42
CA LEU A 74 15.09 31.14 -22.64
C LEU A 74 14.80 32.65 -22.68
N THR A 75 14.66 33.32 -21.53
CA THR A 75 14.26 34.74 -21.46
C THR A 75 15.45 35.70 -21.41
N SER A 76 16.69 35.22 -21.51
CA SER A 76 17.94 36.00 -21.39
C SER A 76 18.15 36.67 -20.03
N ILE A 77 17.28 36.41 -19.05
CA ILE A 77 17.42 36.89 -17.68
C ILE A 77 18.33 35.89 -16.97
N LYS A 78 19.63 36.20 -16.90
CA LYS A 78 20.55 35.44 -16.05
C LYS A 78 20.18 35.68 -14.59
N PHE A 79 19.30 34.85 -14.04
CA PHE A 79 19.37 34.59 -12.61
C PHE A 79 20.77 34.01 -12.35
N ARG A 80 21.45 34.54 -11.33
CA ARG A 80 22.75 34.01 -10.90
C ARG A 80 22.61 32.50 -10.72
N PRO A 81 23.68 31.70 -10.96
CA PRO A 81 23.64 30.29 -10.63
C PRO A 81 23.37 30.22 -9.12
N ASP A 82 22.16 29.86 -8.73
CA ASP A 82 21.88 29.65 -7.33
C ASP A 82 22.78 28.50 -6.93
N ALA A 83 23.75 28.76 -6.05
CA ALA A 83 24.60 27.75 -5.41
C ALA A 83 23.77 26.63 -4.72
N GLN A 84 22.44 26.73 -4.76
CA GLN A 84 21.45 25.80 -4.29
C GLN A 84 21.12 24.68 -5.29
N LEU A 85 21.29 24.83 -6.62
CA LEU A 85 21.05 23.72 -7.56
C LEU A 85 22.27 22.79 -7.61
N ILE A 86 22.13 21.64 -6.97
CA ILE A 86 23.23 20.68 -6.78
C ILE A 86 22.93 19.30 -7.36
N ILE A 87 21.67 19.03 -7.76
CA ILE A 87 21.27 17.78 -8.40
C ILE A 87 21.38 17.89 -9.93
N PRO A 88 22.14 16.99 -10.60
CA PRO A 88 22.25 16.98 -12.05
C PRO A 88 21.09 16.21 -12.69
N PHE A 89 19.88 16.78 -12.73
CA PHE A 89 18.69 16.08 -13.23
C PHE A 89 18.76 15.62 -14.70
N ALA A 90 19.49 16.35 -15.54
CA ALA A 90 19.68 16.01 -16.95
C ALA A 90 20.67 14.84 -17.16
N ASP A 91 21.35 14.38 -16.11
CA ASP A 91 22.21 13.20 -16.17
C ASP A 91 21.36 11.94 -16.48
N GLY A 92 21.85 11.10 -17.39
CA GLY A 92 21.12 9.93 -17.87
C GLY A 92 20.74 8.94 -16.76
N ASP A 93 21.62 8.76 -15.77
CA ASP A 93 21.38 7.82 -14.66
C ASP A 93 20.35 8.37 -13.66
N VAL A 94 20.30 9.69 -13.48
CA VAL A 94 19.32 10.34 -12.60
C VAL A 94 17.95 10.36 -13.28
N ARG A 95 17.91 10.74 -14.56
CA ARG A 95 16.69 10.92 -15.35
C ARG A 95 15.79 9.69 -15.35
N VAL A 96 16.36 8.48 -15.41
CA VAL A 96 15.64 7.19 -15.45
C VAL A 96 14.79 6.93 -14.19
N PHE A 97 15.01 7.68 -13.12
CA PHE A 97 14.22 7.57 -11.91
C PHE A 97 13.18 8.70 -11.77
N ILE A 98 13.42 9.87 -12.35
CA ILE A 98 12.58 11.05 -12.15
C ILE A 98 11.19 10.87 -12.75
N ASP A 99 11.11 10.25 -13.92
CA ASP A 99 9.86 9.88 -14.57
C ASP A 99 9.00 8.94 -13.70
N ASN A 100 9.62 7.94 -13.06
CA ASN A 100 8.93 7.02 -12.16
C ASN A 100 8.45 7.72 -10.89
N LEU A 101 9.31 8.55 -10.27
CA LEU A 101 8.94 9.33 -9.08
C LEU A 101 7.77 10.28 -9.36
N PHE A 102 7.72 10.85 -10.57
CA PHE A 102 6.61 11.68 -11.01
C PHE A 102 5.33 10.88 -11.28
N ALA A 103 5.44 9.79 -12.03
CA ALA A 103 4.30 8.95 -12.39
C ALA A 103 3.60 8.42 -11.12
N GLU A 104 4.39 7.99 -10.13
CA GLU A 104 3.90 7.55 -8.83
C GLU A 104 3.46 8.69 -7.88
N GLY A 105 3.69 9.95 -8.27
CA GLY A 105 3.34 11.13 -7.47
C GLY A 105 4.17 11.29 -6.19
N ILE A 106 5.40 10.78 -6.16
CA ILE A 106 6.38 11.06 -5.10
C ILE A 106 6.93 12.49 -5.25
N ILE A 107 7.20 12.90 -6.50
CA ILE A 107 7.51 14.28 -6.87
C ILE A 107 6.29 14.84 -7.63
N LYS A 108 6.00 16.13 -7.43
CA LYS A 108 4.86 16.83 -8.03
C LYS A 108 5.29 17.65 -9.25
N PRO A 109 4.38 17.79 -10.24
CA PRO A 109 4.61 18.71 -11.36
C PRO A 109 4.73 20.16 -10.88
N VAL A 110 5.58 20.92 -11.59
CA VAL A 110 5.81 22.35 -11.30
C VAL A 110 5.20 23.19 -12.41
N ALA A 111 4.49 24.25 -12.04
CA ALA A 111 3.96 25.22 -12.98
C ALA A 111 5.10 26.13 -13.47
N ILE A 112 5.40 26.06 -14.77
CA ILE A 112 6.32 26.97 -15.46
C ILE A 112 5.64 27.47 -16.74
N ASN A 113 5.97 28.68 -17.19
CA ASN A 113 5.31 29.29 -18.35
C ASN A 113 5.91 28.79 -19.67
N ASN A 114 7.23 28.67 -19.76
CA ASN A 114 7.91 28.28 -20.99
C ASN A 114 9.04 27.28 -20.73
N LEU A 115 8.96 26.11 -21.38
CA LEU A 115 10.04 25.13 -21.50
C LEU A 115 10.34 24.93 -22.99
N PRO A 116 11.59 24.67 -23.41
CA PRO A 116 11.88 24.42 -24.82
C PRO A 116 11.00 23.29 -25.38
N LEU A 117 10.49 23.45 -26.60
CA LEU A 117 9.70 22.41 -27.25
C LEU A 117 10.52 21.11 -27.35
N GLY A 118 9.97 19.99 -26.91
CA GLY A 118 10.66 18.70 -26.90
C GLY A 118 11.65 18.52 -25.75
N HIS A 119 11.71 19.45 -24.79
CA HIS A 119 12.54 19.28 -23.61
C HIS A 119 12.13 18.04 -22.81
N TRP A 120 13.12 17.29 -22.33
CA TRP A 120 12.91 16.00 -21.70
C TRP A 120 12.06 16.08 -20.44
N ALA A 121 12.16 17.18 -19.68
CA ALA A 121 11.43 17.40 -18.44
C ALA A 121 9.96 17.78 -18.63
N SER A 122 9.48 17.86 -19.88
CA SER A 122 8.11 18.27 -20.21
C SER A 122 7.03 17.40 -19.57
N PHE A 123 7.30 16.12 -19.26
CA PHE A 123 6.35 15.24 -18.55
C PHE A 123 6.07 15.71 -17.11
N ALA A 124 7.01 16.43 -16.49
CA ALA A 124 6.94 16.86 -15.10
C ALA A 124 6.62 18.36 -14.94
N VAL A 125 6.15 19.00 -16.01
CA VAL A 125 5.52 20.32 -15.99
C VAL A 125 4.04 20.17 -15.68
N LEU A 126 3.49 21.08 -14.88
CA LEU A 126 2.06 21.12 -14.61
C LEU A 126 1.30 21.49 -15.89
N LYS A 127 0.56 20.52 -16.45
CA LYS A 127 -0.32 20.69 -17.62
C LYS A 127 -1.78 20.64 -17.18
N GLU A 128 -2.69 20.71 -18.15
CA GLU A 128 -4.09 20.37 -17.90
C GLU A 128 -4.19 18.97 -17.25
N PRO A 129 -5.01 18.79 -16.19
CA PRO A 129 -5.07 17.54 -15.45
C PRO A 129 -5.26 16.30 -16.33
N LYS A 130 -6.12 16.36 -17.35
CA LYS A 130 -6.36 15.24 -18.27
C LYS A 130 -5.11 14.78 -19.03
N ILE A 131 -4.19 15.70 -19.33
CA ILE A 131 -2.94 15.42 -20.05
C ILE A 131 -1.94 14.81 -19.07
N THR A 132 -1.75 15.45 -17.91
CA THR A 132 -0.85 14.97 -16.86
C THR A 132 -1.22 13.57 -16.39
N GLU A 133 -2.51 13.31 -16.10
CA GLU A 133 -2.92 12.00 -15.61
C GLU A 133 -2.84 10.91 -16.70
N HIS A 134 -3.12 11.24 -17.97
CA HIS A 134 -2.88 10.31 -19.08
C HIS A 134 -1.39 9.92 -19.20
N GLU A 135 -0.48 10.89 -19.19
CA GLU A 135 0.96 10.64 -19.28
C GLU A 135 1.45 9.78 -18.11
N ARG A 136 0.95 10.03 -16.90
CA ARG A 136 1.29 9.24 -15.70
C ARG A 136 0.79 7.80 -15.81
N VAL A 137 -0.46 7.58 -16.21
CA VAL A 137 -1.01 6.22 -16.39
C VAL A 137 -0.25 5.47 -17.48
N LEU A 138 -0.01 6.12 -18.63
CA LEU A 138 0.70 5.51 -19.75
C LEU A 138 2.13 5.12 -19.36
N HIS A 139 2.83 5.95 -18.59
CA HIS A 139 4.17 5.65 -18.09
C HIS A 139 4.18 4.42 -17.16
N LEU A 140 3.26 4.38 -16.19
CA LEU A 140 3.13 3.23 -15.27
C LEU A 140 2.75 1.95 -16.01
N LEU A 141 1.84 2.04 -16.99
CA LEU A 141 1.45 0.93 -17.86
C LEU A 141 2.63 0.37 -18.64
N ASN A 142 3.39 1.23 -19.32
CA ASN A 142 4.57 0.82 -20.09
C ASN A 142 5.64 0.17 -19.20
N ASN A 143 5.87 0.72 -18.00
CA ASN A 143 6.81 0.15 -17.03
C ASN A 143 6.37 -1.23 -16.57
N ALA A 144 5.09 -1.39 -16.25
CA ALA A 144 4.53 -2.67 -15.84
C ALA A 144 4.62 -3.70 -16.98
N GLN A 145 4.19 -3.34 -18.21
CA GLN A 145 4.32 -4.21 -19.38
C GLN A 145 5.77 -4.65 -19.61
N LYS A 146 6.73 -3.72 -19.49
CA LYS A 146 8.16 -4.05 -19.58
C LYS A 146 8.60 -5.02 -18.48
N SER A 147 8.23 -4.75 -17.23
CA SER A 147 8.53 -5.61 -16.07
C SER A 147 8.00 -7.03 -16.29
N PHE A 148 6.73 -7.16 -16.68
CA PHE A 148 6.08 -8.45 -16.86
C PHE A 148 6.49 -9.18 -18.14
N SER A 149 6.96 -8.47 -19.18
CA SER A 149 7.60 -9.10 -20.34
C SER A 149 8.93 -9.79 -20.00
N GLN A 150 9.57 -9.37 -18.90
CA GLN A 150 10.81 -9.93 -18.37
C GLN A 150 10.58 -10.84 -17.16
N TYR A 151 9.31 -11.08 -16.80
CA TYR A 151 8.94 -11.90 -15.66
C TYR A 151 9.48 -13.32 -15.83
N SER A 152 10.03 -13.86 -14.74
CA SER A 152 10.35 -15.27 -14.62
C SER A 152 10.06 -15.69 -13.19
N GLU A 153 9.32 -16.79 -13.03
CA GLU A 153 8.91 -17.29 -11.72
C GLU A 153 10.10 -17.54 -10.77
N GLU A 154 11.24 -18.01 -11.30
CA GLU A 154 12.46 -18.27 -10.51
C GLU A 154 13.08 -17.00 -9.89
N LYS A 155 12.86 -15.84 -10.51
CA LYS A 155 13.40 -14.54 -10.02
C LYS A 155 12.37 -13.77 -9.21
N ALA A 156 11.08 -14.05 -9.37
CA ALA A 156 10.03 -13.35 -8.67
C ALA A 156 10.05 -13.72 -7.17
N ASN A 157 10.22 -12.72 -6.32
CA ASN A 157 10.26 -12.86 -4.87
C ASN A 157 9.17 -12.00 -4.21
N THR A 158 9.12 -11.99 -2.88
CA THR A 158 8.14 -11.17 -2.14
C THR A 158 8.27 -9.70 -2.47
N ASP A 159 9.49 -9.17 -2.52
CA ASP A 159 9.72 -7.74 -2.70
C ASP A 159 9.24 -7.28 -4.08
N PHE A 160 9.47 -8.10 -5.11
CA PHE A 160 8.91 -7.88 -6.44
C PHE A 160 7.39 -7.71 -6.37
N TRP A 161 6.66 -8.62 -5.73
CA TRP A 161 5.19 -8.55 -5.66
C TRP A 161 4.67 -7.41 -4.77
N LEU A 162 5.37 -7.09 -3.67
CA LEU A 162 5.04 -5.93 -2.84
C LEU A 162 5.20 -4.63 -3.63
N GLU A 163 6.24 -4.52 -4.46
CA GLU A 163 6.47 -3.39 -5.35
C GLU A 163 5.43 -3.33 -6.47
N GLN A 164 5.14 -4.45 -7.14
CA GLN A 164 4.14 -4.50 -8.21
C GLN A 164 2.75 -4.15 -7.70
N SER A 165 2.34 -4.64 -6.52
CA SER A 165 1.05 -4.27 -5.92
C SER A 165 0.94 -2.76 -5.68
N ARG A 166 2.01 -2.13 -5.20
CA ARG A 166 2.06 -0.68 -4.98
C ARG A 166 1.97 0.09 -6.31
N SER A 167 2.83 -0.24 -7.28
CA SER A 167 2.89 0.48 -8.57
C SER A 167 1.61 0.33 -9.39
N LEU A 168 1.10 -0.90 -9.52
CA LEU A 168 -0.17 -1.16 -10.20
C LEU A 168 -1.36 -0.59 -9.43
N GLY A 169 -1.29 -0.56 -8.10
CA GLY A 169 -2.30 0.09 -7.27
C GLY A 169 -2.42 1.59 -7.57
N ILE A 170 -1.28 2.28 -7.70
CA ILE A 170 -1.21 3.69 -8.10
C ILE A 170 -1.76 3.88 -9.52
N MET A 171 -1.29 3.08 -10.48
CA MET A 171 -1.75 3.14 -11.88
C MET A 171 -3.28 2.99 -11.96
N ASN A 172 -3.82 1.95 -11.33
CA ASN A 172 -5.25 1.67 -11.33
C ASN A 172 -6.04 2.77 -10.62
N ALA A 173 -5.56 3.29 -9.50
CA ALA A 173 -6.24 4.39 -8.79
C ALA A 173 -6.36 5.63 -9.69
N ILE A 174 -5.26 6.04 -10.32
CA ILE A 174 -5.24 7.20 -11.23
C ILE A 174 -6.16 6.94 -12.42
N PHE A 175 -6.07 5.75 -13.03
CA PHE A 175 -6.91 5.36 -14.14
C PHE A 175 -8.39 5.47 -13.78
N TYR A 176 -8.85 4.82 -12.71
CA TYR A 176 -10.27 4.82 -12.34
C TYR A 176 -10.80 6.20 -11.93
N GLN A 177 -9.97 7.07 -11.34
CA GLN A 177 -10.35 8.46 -11.05
C GLN A 177 -10.56 9.30 -12.32
N ASN A 178 -9.82 8.97 -13.39
CA ASN A 178 -9.73 9.78 -14.60
C ASN A 178 -10.35 9.11 -15.84
N LYS A 179 -10.90 7.89 -15.71
CA LYS A 179 -11.46 7.09 -16.81
C LYS A 179 -12.53 7.82 -17.63
N LYS A 180 -13.23 8.79 -17.05
CA LYS A 180 -14.23 9.62 -17.76
C LYS A 180 -13.63 10.55 -18.83
N PHE A 181 -12.31 10.77 -18.82
CA PHE A 181 -11.62 11.55 -19.83
C PHE A 181 -11.25 10.64 -21.01
N PRO A 182 -11.68 10.93 -22.25
CA PRO A 182 -11.43 10.06 -23.41
C PRO A 182 -9.94 9.73 -23.63
N ALA A 183 -9.05 10.68 -23.32
CA ALA A 183 -7.61 10.46 -23.40
C ALA A 183 -7.12 9.35 -22.46
N VAL A 184 -7.73 9.18 -21.28
CA VAL A 184 -7.39 8.11 -20.33
C VAL A 184 -8.17 6.84 -20.64
N GLU A 185 -9.43 6.97 -21.06
CA GLU A 185 -10.32 5.84 -21.38
C GLU A 185 -9.72 4.90 -22.44
N VAL A 186 -8.99 5.45 -23.41
CA VAL A 186 -8.36 4.68 -24.49
C VAL A 186 -7.40 3.59 -23.96
N LEU A 187 -6.89 3.73 -22.73
CA LEU A 187 -5.97 2.76 -22.10
C LEU A 187 -6.70 1.60 -21.39
N LEU A 188 -8.04 1.56 -21.41
CA LEU A 188 -8.84 0.61 -20.64
C LEU A 188 -8.51 -0.85 -20.97
N ASP A 189 -8.39 -1.19 -22.26
CA ASP A 189 -8.20 -2.58 -22.68
C ASP A 189 -6.78 -3.06 -22.35
N ASP A 190 -5.75 -2.22 -22.57
CA ASP A 190 -4.37 -2.52 -22.19
C ASP A 190 -4.22 -2.73 -20.68
N ILE A 191 -4.88 -1.90 -19.86
CA ILE A 191 -4.85 -2.03 -18.40
C ILE A 191 -5.57 -3.29 -17.95
N LYS A 192 -6.70 -3.63 -18.56
CA LYS A 192 -7.42 -4.89 -18.26
C LYS A 192 -6.58 -6.11 -18.61
N GLU A 193 -5.97 -6.13 -19.80
CA GLU A 193 -5.11 -7.22 -20.24
C GLU A 193 -3.92 -7.39 -19.29
N LEU A 194 -3.24 -6.28 -18.97
CA LEU A 194 -2.14 -6.27 -18.01
C LEU A 194 -2.58 -6.81 -16.65
N ASN A 195 -3.63 -6.25 -16.05
CA ASN A 195 -4.09 -6.68 -14.72
C ASN A 195 -4.47 -8.17 -14.71
N THR A 196 -5.12 -8.66 -15.78
CA THR A 196 -5.50 -10.08 -15.91
C THR A 196 -4.25 -10.97 -15.91
N ASN A 197 -3.29 -10.68 -16.78
CA ASN A 197 -2.02 -11.43 -16.85
C ASN A 197 -1.26 -11.38 -15.52
N VAL A 198 -1.19 -10.21 -14.88
CA VAL A 198 -0.51 -10.05 -13.60
C VAL A 198 -1.17 -10.88 -12.50
N ASP A 199 -2.50 -10.84 -12.41
CA ASP A 199 -3.22 -11.63 -11.43
C ASP A 199 -3.02 -13.14 -11.66
N GLU A 200 -3.04 -13.61 -12.90
CA GLU A 200 -2.75 -15.03 -13.22
C GLU A 200 -1.36 -15.45 -12.73
N LEU A 201 -0.33 -14.66 -13.05
CA LEU A 201 1.04 -14.91 -12.62
C LEU A 201 1.18 -14.87 -11.09
N PHE A 202 0.53 -13.90 -10.44
CA PHE A 202 0.57 -13.74 -8.99
C PHE A 202 -0.15 -14.89 -8.28
N GLN A 203 -1.33 -15.29 -8.76
CA GLN A 203 -2.11 -16.37 -8.16
C GLN A 203 -1.36 -17.70 -8.22
N HIS A 204 -0.67 -17.97 -9.33
CA HIS A 204 0.20 -19.13 -9.43
C HIS A 204 1.37 -19.04 -8.44
N TRP A 205 2.11 -17.93 -8.47
CA TRP A 205 3.26 -17.72 -7.60
C TRP A 205 2.90 -17.82 -6.11
N LEU A 206 1.76 -17.25 -5.70
CA LEU A 206 1.32 -17.23 -4.32
C LEU A 206 1.01 -18.64 -3.82
N GLN A 207 0.33 -19.47 -4.62
CA GLN A 207 0.04 -20.87 -4.24
C GLN A 207 1.31 -21.66 -3.91
N ILE A 208 2.40 -21.43 -4.65
CA ILE A 208 3.69 -22.10 -4.46
C ILE A 208 4.46 -21.53 -3.25
N ASN A 209 4.37 -20.22 -3.03
CA ASN A 209 5.26 -19.52 -2.10
C ASN A 209 4.61 -19.13 -0.77
N PHE A 210 3.28 -19.23 -0.61
CA PHE A 210 2.58 -18.72 0.56
C PHE A 210 3.13 -19.25 1.90
N MET A 211 3.43 -20.55 1.99
CA MET A 211 4.06 -21.12 3.19
C MET A 211 5.43 -20.53 3.51
N LYS A 212 6.24 -20.25 2.48
CA LYS A 212 7.55 -19.61 2.65
C LYS A 212 7.38 -18.19 3.18
N ILE A 213 6.42 -17.43 2.63
CA ILE A 213 6.12 -16.05 3.06
C ILE A 213 5.78 -16.00 4.57
N GLN A 214 5.00 -16.98 5.05
CA GLN A 214 4.67 -17.11 6.47
C GLN A 214 5.90 -17.31 7.36
N ALA A 215 7.01 -17.85 6.83
CA ALA A 215 8.24 -18.09 7.58
C ALA A 215 9.26 -16.94 7.50
N ILE A 216 9.11 -15.97 6.58
CA ILE A 216 10.08 -14.87 6.40
C ILE A 216 10.23 -14.05 7.68
N PRO A 217 11.43 -13.96 8.30
CA PRO A 217 11.59 -13.18 9.53
C PRO A 217 11.32 -11.70 9.27
N THR A 218 10.80 -11.01 10.28
CA THR A 218 10.64 -9.55 10.21
C THR A 218 11.98 -8.88 10.48
N VAL A 219 12.72 -8.54 9.41
CA VAL A 219 13.97 -7.78 9.51
C VAL A 219 13.66 -6.30 9.74
N ARG A 220 13.15 -5.59 8.72
CA ARG A 220 12.83 -4.17 8.82
C ARG A 220 11.34 -3.87 8.90
N TYR A 221 10.52 -4.52 8.07
CA TYR A 221 9.06 -4.37 8.04
C TYR A 221 8.38 -5.75 7.99
N PRO A 222 7.17 -5.90 8.53
CA PRO A 222 6.48 -7.18 8.57
C PRO A 222 6.01 -7.58 7.16
N CYS A 223 6.45 -8.74 6.68
CA CYS A 223 6.00 -9.26 5.39
C CYS A 223 4.55 -9.79 5.43
N MET A 224 4.02 -10.13 6.62
CA MET A 224 2.63 -10.59 6.78
C MET A 224 1.95 -9.99 8.00
N LEU A 225 0.62 -9.87 7.96
CA LEU A 225 -0.18 -9.26 9.01
C LEU A 225 0.04 -9.83 10.41
N HIS A 226 0.15 -11.16 10.57
CA HIS A 226 0.38 -11.77 11.89
C HIS A 226 1.73 -11.41 12.53
N LYS A 227 2.64 -10.79 11.78
CA LYS A 227 3.95 -10.35 12.28
C LYS A 227 3.96 -8.88 12.68
N VAL A 228 2.89 -8.15 12.38
CA VAL A 228 2.78 -6.72 12.69
C VAL A 228 2.84 -6.47 14.20
N PRO A 229 2.14 -7.22 15.08
CA PRO A 229 2.23 -6.97 16.52
C PRO A 229 3.65 -7.09 17.07
N ASP A 230 4.40 -8.14 16.68
CA ASP A 230 5.79 -8.31 17.11
C ASP A 230 6.69 -7.20 16.59
N TRP A 231 6.43 -6.71 15.37
CA TRP A 231 7.11 -5.54 14.85
C TRP A 231 6.80 -4.27 15.66
N ILE A 232 5.54 -4.05 16.03
CA ILE A 232 5.12 -2.91 16.86
C ILE A 232 5.74 -3.00 18.25
N SER A 233 5.82 -4.20 18.85
CA SER A 233 6.34 -4.37 20.21
C SER A 233 7.74 -3.81 20.38
N ARG A 234 8.61 -3.97 19.37
CA ARG A 234 9.97 -3.39 19.38
C ARG A 234 9.97 -1.86 19.42
N ARG A 235 8.94 -1.21 18.86
CA ARG A 235 8.77 0.25 18.90
C ARG A 235 8.29 0.70 20.28
N ILE A 236 7.36 -0.04 20.87
CA ILE A 236 6.93 0.18 22.26
C ILE A 236 8.12 0.04 23.21
N ASP A 237 8.96 -0.99 23.04
CA ASP A 237 10.18 -1.19 23.83
C ASP A 237 11.18 -0.05 23.66
N SER A 238 11.17 0.62 22.50
CA SER A 238 11.98 1.81 22.21
C SER A 238 11.38 3.11 22.78
N GLY A 239 10.24 3.03 23.47
CA GLY A 239 9.55 4.16 24.10
C GLY A 239 8.50 4.84 23.22
N ASN A 240 8.22 4.31 22.02
CA ASN A 240 7.18 4.90 21.15
C ASN A 240 5.79 4.61 21.72
N LYS A 241 4.88 5.56 21.52
CA LYS A 241 3.44 5.35 21.64
C LYS A 241 2.88 5.12 20.23
N VAL A 242 2.10 4.06 20.02
CA VAL A 242 1.73 3.61 18.66
C VAL A 242 0.22 3.44 18.51
N CYS A 243 -0.32 3.87 17.38
CA CYS A 243 -1.69 3.61 16.97
C CYS A 243 -1.70 2.77 15.69
N LEU A 244 -2.16 1.53 15.79
CA LEU A 244 -2.47 0.69 14.63
C LEU A 244 -3.88 1.02 14.14
N LEU A 245 -3.98 1.74 13.03
CA LEU A 245 -5.21 2.12 12.35
C LEU A 245 -5.47 1.18 11.17
N VAL A 246 -6.51 0.36 11.27
CA VAL A 246 -6.89 -0.64 10.26
C VAL A 246 -8.10 -0.14 9.48
N LEU A 247 -7.95 0.06 8.17
CA LEU A 247 -9.05 0.37 7.28
C LEU A 247 -9.48 -0.92 6.58
N ASP A 248 -10.54 -1.55 7.06
CA ASP A 248 -11.10 -2.81 6.56
C ASP A 248 -11.35 -2.73 5.04
N GLY A 249 -10.78 -3.67 4.29
CA GLY A 249 -10.90 -3.73 2.83
C GLY A 249 -10.08 -2.70 2.04
N MET A 250 -9.15 -1.95 2.66
CA MET A 250 -8.27 -1.02 1.95
C MET A 250 -7.18 -1.77 1.14
N GLY A 251 -7.31 -1.76 -0.19
CA GLY A 251 -6.27 -2.25 -1.10
C GLY A 251 -5.30 -1.15 -1.56
N ALA A 252 -4.28 -1.56 -2.32
CA ALA A 252 -3.32 -0.64 -2.94
C ALA A 252 -3.98 0.35 -3.93
N ARG A 253 -5.19 0.07 -4.40
CA ARG A 253 -5.99 0.95 -5.27
C ARG A 253 -6.70 2.09 -4.54
N GLN A 254 -6.93 1.96 -3.24
CA GLN A 254 -7.51 3.03 -2.41
C GLN A 254 -6.43 3.89 -1.76
N TRP A 255 -5.25 3.32 -1.51
CA TRP A 255 -4.16 4.04 -0.84
C TRP A 255 -3.81 5.40 -1.47
N PRO A 256 -3.73 5.58 -2.80
CA PRO A 256 -3.44 6.88 -3.40
C PRO A 256 -4.45 7.99 -3.03
N LEU A 257 -5.72 7.63 -2.81
CA LEU A 257 -6.77 8.55 -2.35
C LEU A 257 -6.47 9.04 -0.92
N ILE A 258 -6.12 8.10 -0.04
CA ILE A 258 -5.81 8.35 1.37
C ILE A 258 -4.50 9.15 1.49
N ARG A 259 -3.47 8.74 0.76
CA ARG A 259 -2.18 9.42 0.66
C ARG A 259 -2.36 10.88 0.27
N LYS A 260 -3.21 11.18 -0.71
CA LYS A 260 -3.49 12.55 -1.17
C LYS A 260 -4.01 13.43 -0.02
N GLN A 261 -4.88 12.91 0.85
CA GLN A 261 -5.41 13.65 2.00
C GLN A 261 -4.32 13.95 3.04
N LEU A 262 -3.41 13.01 3.24
CA LEU A 262 -2.28 13.15 4.17
C LEU A 262 -1.24 14.15 3.66
N GLN A 263 -0.89 14.11 2.37
CA GLN A 263 0.12 14.98 1.77
C GLN A 263 -0.24 16.48 1.75
N ILE A 264 -1.44 16.85 2.20
CA ILE A 264 -1.84 18.25 2.44
C ILE A 264 -1.16 18.78 3.71
N SER A 265 -0.76 17.91 4.64
CA SER A 265 -0.06 18.29 5.87
C SER A 265 1.45 18.43 5.62
N GLU A 266 1.99 19.64 5.81
CA GLU A 266 3.43 19.87 5.63
C GLU A 266 4.30 19.23 6.74
N ASN A 267 3.71 18.94 7.90
CA ASN A 267 4.39 18.50 9.13
C ASN A 267 4.32 16.98 9.38
N ILE A 268 4.06 16.16 8.35
CA ILE A 268 4.04 14.70 8.49
C ILE A 268 5.06 14.01 7.58
N LEU A 269 5.61 12.91 8.06
CA LEU A 269 6.45 11.96 7.34
C LEU A 269 5.60 10.74 7.01
N ILE A 270 5.67 10.26 5.76
CA ILE A 270 4.97 9.05 5.32
C ILE A 270 6.00 8.05 4.79
N GLU A 271 6.08 6.88 5.40
CA GLU A 271 6.82 5.72 4.88
C GLU A 271 5.83 4.69 4.35
N GLU A 272 5.93 4.38 3.06
CA GLU A 272 5.00 3.48 2.37
C GLU A 272 5.64 2.11 2.15
N HIS A 273 5.02 1.09 2.73
CA HIS A 273 5.33 -0.32 2.53
C HIS A 273 4.05 -1.10 2.22
N SER A 274 4.20 -2.41 2.05
CA SER A 274 3.11 -3.34 1.85
C SER A 274 3.38 -4.62 2.64
N CYS A 275 2.33 -5.37 2.95
CA CYS A 275 2.45 -6.70 3.55
C CYS A 275 1.35 -7.63 3.02
N PHE A 276 1.54 -8.94 3.20
CA PHE A 276 0.57 -9.94 2.78
C PHE A 276 -0.51 -10.16 3.84
N ALA A 277 -1.76 -10.16 3.38
CA ALA A 277 -2.92 -10.64 4.10
C ALA A 277 -2.90 -12.18 4.24
N TRP A 278 -3.79 -12.71 5.10
CA TRP A 278 -4.01 -14.15 5.15
C TRP A 278 -4.90 -14.61 3.99
N VAL A 279 -4.77 -15.89 3.64
CA VAL A 279 -5.60 -16.55 2.64
C VAL A 279 -6.47 -17.61 3.33
N PRO A 280 -7.80 -17.60 3.11
CA PRO A 280 -8.54 -16.66 2.26
C PRO A 280 -8.55 -15.26 2.86
N THR A 281 -8.65 -14.25 1.99
CA THR A 281 -8.59 -12.81 2.34
C THR A 281 -9.88 -12.34 3.00
N ILE A 282 -10.30 -13.00 4.08
CA ILE A 282 -11.51 -12.72 4.86
C ILE A 282 -11.15 -11.86 6.07
N THR A 283 -11.93 -10.81 6.32
CA THR A 283 -11.85 -9.89 7.47
C THR A 283 -11.51 -10.62 8.77
N SER A 284 -12.34 -11.58 9.19
CA SER A 284 -12.18 -12.29 10.47
C SER A 284 -10.89 -13.09 10.58
N ILE A 285 -10.38 -13.65 9.47
CA ILE A 285 -9.14 -14.43 9.46
C ILE A 285 -7.93 -13.49 9.52
N SER A 286 -7.86 -12.54 8.59
CA SER A 286 -6.73 -11.61 8.50
C SER A 286 -6.64 -10.68 9.70
N ARG A 287 -7.77 -10.13 10.17
CA ARG A 287 -7.77 -9.13 11.23
C ARG A 287 -7.56 -9.72 12.61
N GLN A 288 -8.08 -10.92 12.89
CA GLN A 288 -7.69 -11.62 14.11
C GLN A 288 -6.23 -12.04 14.09
N ALA A 289 -5.68 -12.45 12.95
CA ALA A 289 -4.25 -12.71 12.84
C ALA A 289 -3.43 -11.43 13.11
N LEU A 290 -3.87 -10.29 12.55
CA LEU A 290 -3.28 -8.98 12.80
C LEU A 290 -3.32 -8.60 14.28
N PHE A 291 -4.46 -8.71 14.96
CA PHE A 291 -4.58 -8.27 16.36
C PHE A 291 -4.07 -9.28 17.38
N SER A 292 -3.98 -10.57 17.05
CA SER A 292 -3.44 -11.60 17.95
C SER A 292 -1.94 -11.83 17.81
N GLY A 293 -1.34 -11.43 16.69
CA GLY A 293 0.03 -11.82 16.34
C GLY A 293 0.19 -13.32 16.04
N LYS A 294 -0.92 -14.03 15.83
CA LYS A 294 -0.95 -15.50 15.66
C LYS A 294 -1.39 -15.89 14.26
N ARG A 295 -1.05 -17.13 13.89
CA ARG A 295 -1.54 -17.77 12.67
C ARG A 295 -2.98 -18.28 12.88
N PRO A 296 -3.82 -18.41 11.83
CA PRO A 296 -5.23 -18.78 11.94
C PRO A 296 -5.52 -20.05 12.73
N PHE A 297 -4.68 -21.08 12.63
CA PHE A 297 -4.86 -22.31 13.41
C PHE A 297 -4.85 -22.09 14.93
N CYS A 298 -4.27 -20.99 15.44
CA CYS A 298 -4.21 -20.69 16.88
C CYS A 298 -5.50 -20.09 17.45
N PHE A 299 -6.48 -19.73 16.61
CA PHE A 299 -7.74 -19.12 17.03
C PHE A 299 -8.94 -19.76 16.30
N SER A 300 -8.90 -21.09 16.14
CA SER A 300 -9.90 -21.86 15.40
C SER A 300 -11.34 -21.63 15.88
N GLU A 301 -11.57 -21.45 17.17
CA GLU A 301 -12.91 -21.26 17.76
C GLU A 301 -13.59 -19.95 17.34
N SER A 302 -12.81 -18.95 16.93
CA SER A 302 -13.31 -17.64 16.50
C SER A 302 -12.99 -17.31 15.05
N LEU A 303 -12.46 -18.26 14.26
CA LEU A 303 -11.93 -18.04 12.91
C LEU A 303 -12.84 -17.17 12.02
N LEU A 304 -14.16 -17.41 12.08
CA LEU A 304 -15.15 -16.79 11.21
C LEU A 304 -15.91 -15.61 11.85
N THR A 305 -15.46 -15.11 13.00
CA THR A 305 -16.07 -13.98 13.70
C THR A 305 -15.02 -12.98 14.19
N THR A 306 -15.36 -11.70 14.17
CA THR A 306 -14.50 -10.60 14.66
C THR A 306 -14.73 -10.29 16.15
N SER A 307 -15.59 -11.07 16.83
CA SER A 307 -16.00 -10.83 18.22
C SER A 307 -14.89 -10.96 19.27
N LYS A 308 -13.77 -11.63 18.93
CA LYS A 308 -12.64 -11.85 19.85
C LYS A 308 -11.48 -10.88 19.65
N GLU A 309 -11.53 -9.99 18.65
CA GLU A 309 -10.40 -9.12 18.27
C GLU A 309 -9.90 -8.25 19.44
N GLU A 310 -10.81 -7.60 20.16
CA GLU A 310 -10.46 -6.76 21.33
C GLU A 310 -9.72 -7.57 22.39
N GLN A 311 -10.22 -8.77 22.70
CA GLN A 311 -9.61 -9.64 23.70
C GLN A 311 -8.26 -10.18 23.23
N LEU A 312 -8.14 -10.54 21.95
CA LEU A 312 -6.89 -11.01 21.35
C LEU A 312 -5.81 -9.93 21.37
N TRP A 313 -6.18 -8.69 21.02
CA TRP A 313 -5.31 -7.52 21.11
C TRP A 313 -4.85 -7.25 22.54
N LEU A 314 -5.79 -7.21 23.48
CA LEU A 314 -5.49 -7.02 24.89
C LEU A 314 -4.53 -8.11 25.40
N ASN A 315 -4.85 -9.38 25.16
CA ASN A 315 -4.02 -10.50 25.62
C ASN A 315 -2.60 -10.41 25.08
N TYR A 316 -2.43 -10.14 23.78
CA TYR A 316 -1.11 -10.00 23.17
C TYR A 316 -0.26 -8.95 23.92
N TRP A 317 -0.83 -7.79 24.24
CA TRP A 317 -0.09 -6.71 24.89
C TRP A 317 0.12 -6.92 26.39
N LEU A 318 -0.81 -7.59 27.08
CA LEU A 318 -0.60 -8.04 28.46
C LEU A 318 0.56 -9.06 28.52
N ASP A 319 0.67 -9.97 27.55
CA ASP A 319 1.77 -10.93 27.44
C ASP A 319 3.12 -10.23 27.16
N LYS A 320 3.10 -9.03 26.55
CA LYS A 320 4.28 -8.16 26.38
C LYS A 320 4.56 -7.27 27.61
N GLY A 321 3.77 -7.39 28.68
CA GLY A 321 4.00 -6.70 29.95
C GLY A 321 3.38 -5.31 30.07
N LEU A 322 2.45 -4.93 29.19
CA LEU A 322 1.68 -3.70 29.35
C LEU A 322 0.52 -3.88 30.34
N ASP A 323 0.13 -2.80 31.01
CA ASP A 323 -1.08 -2.76 31.83
C ASP A 323 -2.34 -2.63 30.94
N LYS A 324 -3.48 -3.15 31.41
CA LYS A 324 -4.78 -3.01 30.70
C LYS A 324 -5.13 -1.55 30.34
N ARG A 325 -4.78 -0.58 31.18
CA ARG A 325 -5.02 0.86 30.94
C ARG A 325 -4.12 1.47 29.86
N GLU A 326 -3.05 0.79 29.50
CA GLU A 326 -2.08 1.22 28.47
C GLU A 326 -2.46 0.71 27.07
N VAL A 327 -3.43 -0.22 27.00
CA VAL A 327 -3.89 -0.86 25.77
C VAL A 327 -5.31 -0.39 25.47
N LYS A 328 -5.50 0.11 24.25
CA LYS A 328 -6.82 0.54 23.76
C LYS A 328 -7.19 -0.22 22.49
N TYR A 329 -8.47 -0.56 22.38
CA TYR A 329 -9.08 -1.07 21.16
C TYR A 329 -10.38 -0.31 20.89
N ALA A 330 -10.67 -0.03 19.63
CA ALA A 330 -11.96 0.49 19.19
C ALA A 330 -12.22 0.08 17.74
N LYS A 331 -13.49 -0.16 17.39
CA LYS A 331 -13.90 -0.48 16.03
C LYS A 331 -15.06 0.40 15.61
N LYS A 332 -15.24 0.54 14.29
CA LYS A 332 -16.24 1.44 13.70
C LYS A 332 -16.06 2.88 14.16
N ILE A 333 -14.80 3.32 14.30
CA ILE A 333 -14.46 4.65 14.82
C ILE A 333 -14.91 5.78 13.87
N GLU A 334 -15.23 5.45 12.63
CA GLU A 334 -15.84 6.35 11.66
C GLU A 334 -17.19 6.92 12.12
N ASN A 335 -17.88 6.22 13.04
CA ASN A 335 -19.18 6.65 13.59
C ASN A 335 -19.06 7.47 14.88
N TYR A 336 -17.85 7.73 15.37
CA TYR A 336 -17.65 8.40 16.65
C TYR A 336 -17.93 9.89 16.51
N SER A 337 -18.58 10.48 17.53
CA SER A 337 -18.70 11.92 17.63
C SER A 337 -17.33 12.58 17.84
N VAL A 338 -17.28 13.91 17.73
CA VAL A 338 -16.03 14.66 18.01
C VAL A 338 -15.58 14.41 19.46
N ASP A 339 -16.50 14.39 20.42
CA ASP A 339 -16.19 14.19 21.84
C ASP A 339 -15.71 12.76 22.12
N ASP A 340 -16.39 11.75 21.54
CA ASP A 340 -15.98 10.35 21.67
C ASP A 340 -14.59 10.12 21.08
N TRP A 341 -14.29 10.76 19.94
CA TRP A 341 -12.98 10.71 19.32
C TRP A 341 -11.90 11.33 20.20
N GLN A 342 -12.12 12.55 20.72
CA GLN A 342 -11.15 13.21 21.59
C GLN A 342 -10.90 12.42 22.88
N SER A 343 -11.96 11.84 23.46
CA SER A 343 -11.87 10.93 24.60
C SER A 343 -11.07 9.65 24.27
N LEU A 344 -11.25 9.11 23.06
CA LEU A 344 -10.57 7.91 22.59
C LEU A 344 -9.04 8.13 22.46
N VAL A 345 -8.61 9.26 21.90
CA VAL A 345 -7.19 9.52 21.58
C VAL A 345 -6.44 10.27 22.69
N GLY A 346 -7.14 11.04 23.52
CA GLY A 346 -6.55 11.93 24.54
C GLY A 346 -6.02 11.25 25.81
N SER A 347 -6.12 9.92 25.92
CA SER A 347 -5.68 9.22 27.13
C SER A 347 -4.15 9.15 27.23
N LEU A 348 -3.60 9.79 28.26
CA LEU A 348 -2.15 9.83 28.52
C LEU A 348 -1.56 8.48 28.93
N SER A 349 -2.35 7.57 29.51
CA SER A 349 -1.86 6.25 29.91
C SER A 349 -1.71 5.30 28.73
N VAL A 350 -2.41 5.53 27.63
CA VAL A 350 -2.39 4.63 26.47
C VAL A 350 -1.02 4.69 25.79
N LYS A 351 -0.38 3.53 25.67
CA LYS A 351 0.86 3.32 24.90
C LYS A 351 0.58 2.70 23.53
N ILE A 352 -0.46 1.88 23.43
CA ILE A 352 -0.80 1.16 22.21
C ILE A 352 -2.31 1.16 21.96
N ALA A 353 -2.70 1.59 20.76
CA ALA A 353 -4.08 1.61 20.31
C ALA A 353 -4.26 0.74 19.06
N GLY A 354 -5.34 -0.04 19.00
CA GLY A 354 -5.80 -0.76 17.81
C GLY A 354 -7.16 -0.23 17.40
N PHE A 355 -7.22 0.53 16.31
CA PHE A 355 -8.45 1.16 15.82
C PHE A 355 -8.86 0.59 14.47
N VAL A 356 -10.15 0.35 14.28
CA VAL A 356 -10.70 -0.22 13.04
C VAL A 356 -11.75 0.70 12.45
N ILE A 357 -11.60 0.97 11.15
CA ILE A 357 -12.58 1.64 10.30
C ILE A 357 -13.15 0.62 9.31
N ASN A 358 -14.48 0.50 9.25
CA ASN A 358 -15.14 -0.50 8.39
C ASN A 358 -15.63 0.07 7.04
N PHE A 359 -15.50 1.37 6.84
CA PHE A 359 -16.19 2.07 5.76
C PHE A 359 -15.93 1.48 4.36
N ILE A 360 -14.67 1.18 3.99
CA ILE A 360 -14.34 0.71 2.63
C ILE A 360 -14.97 -0.66 2.34
N ASP A 361 -14.83 -1.61 3.26
CA ASP A 361 -15.47 -2.94 3.18
C ASP A 361 -17.01 -2.83 3.10
N GLU A 362 -17.61 -1.99 3.94
CA GLU A 362 -19.06 -1.77 3.93
C GLU A 362 -19.56 -1.14 2.62
N GLN A 363 -18.78 -0.24 2.01
CA GLN A 363 -19.14 0.39 0.74
C GLN A 363 -18.91 -0.51 -0.47
N MET A 364 -17.85 -1.34 -0.50
CA MET A 364 -17.61 -2.21 -1.65
C MET A 364 -18.71 -3.27 -1.77
N HIS A 365 -19.23 -3.77 -0.65
CA HIS A 365 -20.37 -4.69 -0.62
C HIS A 365 -21.67 -3.99 -0.98
N GLY A 366 -21.95 -3.90 -2.28
CA GLY A 366 -23.17 -3.29 -2.83
C GLY A 366 -22.90 -2.23 -3.89
N ILE A 367 -21.64 -1.88 -4.14
CA ILE A 367 -21.27 -0.95 -5.20
C ILE A 367 -21.56 -1.58 -6.58
N LYS A 368 -22.49 -1.00 -7.34
CA LYS A 368 -22.81 -1.45 -8.71
C LYS A 368 -21.94 -0.83 -9.79
N MET A 369 -21.33 0.31 -9.48
CA MET A 369 -20.48 1.09 -10.40
C MET A 369 -19.01 0.59 -10.40
N GLY A 370 -18.75 -0.57 -9.79
CA GLY A 370 -17.42 -1.16 -9.73
C GLY A 370 -16.41 -0.31 -8.95
N MET A 371 -15.13 -0.51 -9.27
CA MET A 371 -13.97 0.13 -8.63
C MET A 371 -14.00 1.66 -8.77
N ALA A 372 -14.45 2.18 -9.92
CA ALA A 372 -14.59 3.62 -10.14
C ALA A 372 -15.58 4.23 -9.14
N GLY A 373 -16.72 3.57 -8.93
CA GLY A 373 -17.71 3.99 -7.93
C GLY A 373 -17.16 3.97 -6.51
N LEU A 374 -16.49 2.87 -6.13
CA LEU A 374 -15.89 2.73 -4.80
C LEU A 374 -14.90 3.87 -4.52
N ASN A 375 -13.99 4.15 -5.47
CA ASN A 375 -12.99 5.19 -5.30
C ASN A 375 -13.59 6.59 -5.12
N VAL A 376 -14.70 6.91 -5.81
CA VAL A 376 -15.42 8.18 -5.64
C VAL A 376 -16.03 8.31 -4.24
N VAL A 377 -16.67 7.24 -3.75
CA VAL A 377 -17.27 7.22 -2.42
C VAL A 377 -16.21 7.34 -1.33
N VAL A 378 -15.08 6.62 -1.47
CA VAL A 378 -13.96 6.69 -0.51
C VAL A 378 -13.33 8.08 -0.48
N ASP A 379 -13.03 8.69 -1.64
CA ASP A 379 -12.42 10.04 -1.67
C ASP A 379 -13.33 11.09 -1.01
N SER A 380 -14.65 11.00 -1.26
CA SER A 380 -15.64 11.90 -0.65
C SER A 380 -15.73 11.70 0.87
N TRP A 381 -15.78 10.44 1.32
CA TRP A 381 -15.87 10.11 2.74
C TRP A 381 -14.62 10.54 3.53
N LEU A 382 -13.42 10.41 2.95
CA LEU A 382 -12.19 10.86 3.62
C LEU A 382 -12.22 12.35 3.96
N ALA A 383 -12.78 13.17 3.06
CA ALA A 383 -12.94 14.61 3.27
C ALA A 383 -14.03 14.91 4.31
N GLU A 384 -15.18 14.23 4.23
CA GLU A 384 -16.30 14.41 5.17
C GLU A 384 -15.93 13.99 6.59
N TRP A 385 -15.28 12.83 6.74
CA TRP A 385 -14.83 12.30 8.02
C TRP A 385 -13.62 13.05 8.59
N LYS A 386 -13.04 13.97 7.83
CA LYS A 386 -11.87 14.77 8.21
C LYS A 386 -10.66 13.89 8.55
N PHE A 387 -10.36 12.93 7.66
CA PHE A 387 -9.32 11.92 7.87
C PHE A 387 -7.97 12.55 8.25
N LYS A 388 -7.60 13.65 7.58
CA LYS A 388 -6.36 14.40 7.84
C LYS A 388 -6.30 14.92 9.28
N GLU A 389 -7.39 15.52 9.76
CA GLU A 389 -7.51 16.05 11.11
C GLU A 389 -7.44 14.92 12.14
N LYS A 390 -8.09 13.77 11.89
CA LYS A 390 -8.01 12.59 12.76
C LYS A 390 -6.58 12.07 12.89
N ILE A 391 -5.84 12.01 11.79
CA ILE A 391 -4.43 11.61 11.84
C ILE A 391 -3.60 12.66 12.58
N SER A 392 -3.90 13.95 12.40
CA SER A 392 -3.21 15.03 13.10
C SER A 392 -3.45 14.95 14.62
N ASP A 393 -4.69 14.69 15.05
CA ASP A 393 -5.04 14.49 16.47
C ASP A 393 -4.25 13.32 17.09
N LEU A 394 -4.10 12.20 16.38
CA LEU A 394 -3.30 11.07 16.85
C LEU A 394 -1.82 11.47 17.01
N LEU A 395 -1.23 12.12 16.00
CA LEU A 395 0.15 12.58 16.04
C LEU A 395 0.38 13.59 17.18
N ASP A 396 -0.54 14.53 17.38
CA ASP A 396 -0.47 15.54 18.45
C ASP A 396 -0.61 14.92 19.85
N ASN A 397 -1.28 13.77 19.96
CA ASN A 397 -1.33 12.95 21.18
C ASN A 397 -0.12 12.00 21.35
N GLY A 398 0.92 12.19 20.53
CA GLY A 398 2.20 11.50 20.62
C GLY A 398 2.22 10.11 19.99
N PHE A 399 1.19 9.73 19.22
CA PHE A 399 1.20 8.46 18.51
C PHE A 399 2.10 8.53 17.26
N GLU A 400 2.90 7.50 17.05
CA GLU A 400 3.27 7.05 15.71
C GLU A 400 2.09 6.27 15.14
N VAL A 401 1.60 6.64 13.95
CA VAL A 401 0.40 6.04 13.37
C VAL A 401 0.81 5.03 12.29
N ILE A 402 0.40 3.78 12.47
CA ILE A 402 0.57 2.72 11.48
C ILE A 402 -0.78 2.51 10.80
N ILE A 403 -0.85 2.75 9.51
CA ILE A 403 -2.07 2.55 8.71
C ILE A 403 -1.92 1.26 7.91
N THR A 404 -2.85 0.33 8.04
CA THR A 404 -2.87 -0.94 7.30
C THR A 404 -4.29 -1.37 6.96
N SER A 405 -4.41 -2.49 6.27
CA SER A 405 -5.67 -3.22 6.09
C SER A 405 -5.55 -4.67 6.58
N ASP A 406 -6.68 -5.37 6.66
CA ASP A 406 -6.77 -6.83 6.81
C ASP A 406 -6.81 -7.56 5.46
N HIS A 407 -7.42 -6.97 4.45
CA HIS A 407 -7.33 -7.39 3.05
C HIS A 407 -7.55 -6.19 2.13
N GLY A 408 -7.22 -6.35 0.86
CA GLY A 408 -7.71 -5.42 -0.15
C GLY A 408 -9.01 -5.91 -0.77
N ASN A 409 -9.23 -5.56 -2.03
CA ASN A 409 -10.46 -5.87 -2.76
C ASN A 409 -10.17 -6.06 -4.24
N GLN A 410 -11.10 -6.67 -4.97
CA GLN A 410 -11.04 -6.96 -6.40
C GLN A 410 -12.38 -6.76 -7.09
N GLU A 411 -12.36 -6.05 -8.23
CA GLU A 411 -13.49 -6.00 -9.16
C GLU A 411 -13.57 -7.32 -9.93
N ALA A 412 -14.76 -7.90 -10.00
CA ALA A 412 -14.98 -9.22 -10.57
C ALA A 412 -16.36 -9.34 -11.20
N ILE A 413 -16.50 -10.36 -12.06
CA ILE A 413 -17.73 -10.68 -12.76
C ILE A 413 -18.35 -11.93 -12.15
N GLY A 414 -19.65 -11.87 -11.85
CA GLY A 414 -20.40 -13.01 -11.36
C GLY A 414 -20.40 -14.16 -12.38
N MET A 415 -20.13 -15.38 -11.89
CA MET A 415 -20.12 -16.60 -12.70
C MET A 415 -21.30 -17.55 -12.39
N GLY A 416 -22.23 -17.09 -11.56
CA GLY A 416 -23.33 -17.88 -11.01
C GLY A 416 -23.11 -18.19 -9.52
N TYR A 417 -24.21 -18.31 -8.79
CA TYR A 417 -24.17 -18.74 -7.39
C TYR A 417 -23.82 -20.23 -7.30
N ILE A 418 -23.02 -20.59 -6.30
CA ILE A 418 -22.92 -21.97 -5.81
C ILE A 418 -24.18 -22.27 -5.00
N ASN A 419 -25.13 -22.99 -5.61
CA ASN A 419 -26.39 -23.40 -4.98
C ASN A 419 -26.22 -24.68 -4.17
N GLU A 420 -25.63 -24.58 -2.98
CA GLU A 420 -25.28 -25.76 -2.15
C GLU A 420 -26.00 -25.86 -0.80
N GLY A 421 -26.98 -25.01 -0.52
CA GLY A 421 -27.69 -25.06 0.77
C GLY A 421 -26.73 -24.86 1.96
N VAL A 422 -26.73 -25.78 2.93
CA VAL A 422 -26.00 -25.68 4.22
C VAL A 422 -24.54 -26.18 4.14
N LYS A 423 -24.02 -26.56 2.96
CA LYS A 423 -22.71 -27.25 2.87
C LYS A 423 -21.48 -26.35 3.11
N ALA A 424 -21.61 -25.04 2.91
CA ALA A 424 -20.54 -24.08 3.13
C ALA A 424 -20.78 -23.27 4.42
N GLU A 425 -19.75 -23.14 5.25
CA GLU A 425 -19.80 -22.37 6.50
C GLU A 425 -19.86 -20.86 6.25
N THR A 426 -19.22 -20.40 5.16
CA THR A 426 -19.27 -19.00 4.70
C THR A 426 -19.65 -18.89 3.24
N ARG A 427 -20.36 -17.80 2.89
CA ARG A 427 -20.83 -17.47 1.53
C ARG A 427 -20.29 -16.12 1.04
N GLY A 428 -18.99 -15.85 1.24
CA GLY A 428 -18.35 -14.62 0.78
C GLY A 428 -18.40 -14.48 -0.75
N GLU A 429 -18.35 -13.28 -1.31
CA GLU A 429 -18.57 -13.11 -2.75
C GLU A 429 -17.52 -13.82 -3.62
N ARG A 430 -16.30 -14.04 -3.09
CA ARG A 430 -15.19 -14.71 -3.81
C ARG A 430 -14.63 -15.93 -3.07
N VAL A 431 -15.30 -16.41 -2.03
CA VAL A 431 -14.86 -17.60 -1.27
C VAL A 431 -16.03 -18.43 -0.75
N ARG A 432 -15.86 -19.75 -0.77
CA ARG A 432 -16.65 -20.72 0.01
C ARG A 432 -15.72 -21.48 0.92
N ILE A 433 -16.12 -21.71 2.17
CA ILE A 433 -15.36 -22.54 3.11
C ILE A 433 -16.17 -23.80 3.40
N TYR A 434 -15.53 -24.95 3.21
CA TYR A 434 -16.08 -26.27 3.49
C TYR A 434 -15.39 -26.89 4.70
N ASN A 435 -16.10 -27.77 5.39
CA ASN A 435 -15.56 -28.57 6.48
C ASN A 435 -14.95 -29.91 6.02
N ASP A 436 -15.19 -30.29 4.77
CA ASP A 436 -14.73 -31.52 4.14
C ASP A 436 -14.12 -31.21 2.75
N PRO A 437 -12.87 -31.65 2.47
CA PRO A 437 -12.24 -31.43 1.17
C PRO A 437 -12.99 -32.11 0.03
N SER A 438 -13.65 -33.25 0.25
CA SER A 438 -14.43 -33.94 -0.80
C SER A 438 -15.66 -33.14 -1.22
N LEU A 439 -16.29 -32.42 -0.28
CA LEU A 439 -17.37 -31.48 -0.62
C LEU A 439 -16.85 -30.32 -1.45
N ARG A 440 -15.75 -29.69 -1.01
CA ARG A 440 -15.07 -28.61 -1.74
C ARG A 440 -14.70 -29.04 -3.17
N ASP A 441 -14.10 -30.22 -3.32
CA ASP A 441 -13.60 -30.70 -4.60
C ASP A 441 -14.75 -31.06 -5.55
N SER A 442 -15.85 -31.61 -5.02
CA SER A 442 -17.08 -31.81 -5.78
C SER A 442 -17.68 -30.48 -6.26
N SER A 443 -17.61 -29.42 -5.45
CA SER A 443 -18.03 -28.07 -5.86
C SER A 443 -17.12 -27.52 -6.95
N ALA A 444 -15.80 -27.66 -6.78
CA ALA A 444 -14.79 -27.17 -7.71
C ALA A 444 -14.95 -27.78 -9.12
N ALA A 445 -15.30 -29.06 -9.22
CA ALA A 445 -15.53 -29.75 -10.49
C ALA A 445 -16.61 -29.09 -11.37
N ASN A 446 -17.57 -28.37 -10.76
CA ASN A 446 -18.63 -27.65 -11.50
C ASN A 446 -18.19 -26.29 -12.06
N TYR A 447 -17.04 -25.77 -11.61
CA TYR A 447 -16.57 -24.42 -11.95
C TYR A 447 -15.21 -24.40 -12.66
N GLN A 448 -14.59 -25.57 -12.92
CA GLN A 448 -13.38 -25.73 -13.74
C GLN A 448 -12.31 -24.67 -13.40
N ASP A 449 -11.81 -23.95 -14.41
CA ASP A 449 -10.72 -22.96 -14.29
C ASP A 449 -11.16 -21.63 -13.66
N SER A 450 -12.41 -21.52 -13.19
CA SER A 450 -12.93 -20.30 -12.55
C SER A 450 -12.75 -20.28 -11.03
N VAL A 451 -12.17 -21.34 -10.45
CA VAL A 451 -11.96 -21.49 -9.01
C VAL A 451 -10.58 -22.06 -8.70
N ILE A 452 -10.10 -21.78 -7.48
CA ILE A 452 -8.84 -22.27 -6.94
C ILE A 452 -9.14 -23.10 -5.70
N VAL A 453 -8.67 -24.34 -5.72
CA VAL A 453 -8.76 -25.27 -4.59
C VAL A 453 -7.64 -24.94 -3.60
N TRP A 454 -7.96 -24.18 -2.56
CA TRP A 454 -6.95 -23.78 -1.59
C TRP A 454 -6.65 -24.91 -0.60
N PRO A 455 -5.38 -25.27 -0.34
CA PRO A 455 -5.03 -26.43 0.50
C PRO A 455 -5.51 -26.33 1.96
N GLY A 456 -5.86 -25.15 2.45
CA GLY A 456 -6.50 -24.98 3.75
C GLY A 456 -5.56 -25.26 4.93
N PRO A 457 -5.71 -26.38 5.67
CA PRO A 457 -4.89 -26.66 6.86
C PRO A 457 -3.38 -26.70 6.60
N GLU A 458 -2.97 -27.19 5.43
CA GLU A 458 -1.55 -27.20 5.01
C GLU A 458 -0.96 -25.80 4.89
N MET A 459 -1.82 -24.79 4.68
CA MET A 459 -1.47 -23.38 4.54
C MET A 459 -1.66 -22.58 5.84
N GLY A 460 -1.88 -23.24 6.98
CA GLY A 460 -1.97 -22.60 8.30
C GLY A 460 -3.39 -22.29 8.79
N LEU A 461 -4.42 -22.79 8.11
CA LEU A 461 -5.81 -22.75 8.59
C LEU A 461 -6.08 -23.87 9.61
N PRO A 462 -7.13 -23.78 10.44
CA PRO A 462 -7.59 -24.89 11.27
C PRO A 462 -8.01 -26.11 10.45
N LYS A 463 -7.98 -27.30 11.07
CA LYS A 463 -8.62 -28.49 10.51
C LYS A 463 -10.12 -28.24 10.32
N GLY A 464 -10.70 -28.76 9.24
CA GLY A 464 -12.09 -28.48 8.90
C GLY A 464 -12.29 -27.13 8.21
N THR A 465 -11.23 -26.51 7.69
CA THR A 465 -11.34 -25.26 6.92
C THR A 465 -10.71 -25.45 5.55
N TYR A 466 -11.55 -25.72 4.55
CA TYR A 466 -11.14 -26.01 3.18
C TYR A 466 -11.76 -24.97 2.22
N PRO A 467 -11.02 -23.89 1.91
CA PRO A 467 -11.54 -22.84 1.05
C PRO A 467 -11.57 -23.23 -0.44
N LEU A 468 -12.63 -22.85 -1.13
CA LEU A 468 -12.72 -22.74 -2.58
C LEU A 468 -12.76 -21.26 -2.93
N LEU A 469 -11.74 -20.78 -3.63
CA LEU A 469 -11.57 -19.37 -3.96
C LEU A 469 -12.04 -19.13 -5.39
N ALA A 470 -12.69 -18.00 -5.66
CA ALA A 470 -12.93 -17.58 -7.04
C ALA A 470 -11.63 -17.08 -7.67
N TYR A 471 -11.48 -17.28 -8.98
CA TYR A 471 -10.37 -16.71 -9.75
C TYR A 471 -10.41 -15.16 -9.74
N SER A 472 -9.32 -14.51 -10.13
CA SER A 472 -9.13 -13.05 -9.95
C SER A 472 -10.29 -12.21 -10.49
N ASP A 473 -10.80 -12.53 -11.66
CA ASP A 473 -11.89 -11.82 -12.33
C ASP A 473 -13.30 -12.41 -12.06
N LYS A 474 -13.43 -13.40 -11.16
CA LYS A 474 -14.68 -14.14 -10.91
C LYS A 474 -15.29 -13.89 -9.53
N ALA A 475 -16.61 -14.02 -9.43
CA ALA A 475 -17.32 -13.99 -8.16
C ALA A 475 -18.49 -14.98 -8.15
N PHE A 476 -18.80 -15.53 -6.98
CA PHE A 476 -19.95 -16.40 -6.74
C PHE A 476 -21.26 -15.59 -6.61
N LYS A 477 -21.58 -14.82 -7.65
CA LYS A 477 -22.73 -13.91 -7.80
C LYS A 477 -23.45 -14.19 -9.11
N SER A 478 -24.58 -13.52 -9.38
CA SER A 478 -25.37 -13.75 -10.60
C SER A 478 -24.51 -13.51 -11.84
N LYS A 479 -24.72 -14.32 -12.89
CA LYS A 479 -23.88 -14.28 -14.08
C LYS A 479 -23.91 -12.90 -14.72
N GLY A 480 -22.75 -12.26 -14.88
CA GLY A 480 -22.62 -10.92 -15.47
C GLY A 480 -22.71 -9.75 -14.49
N ASP A 481 -23.00 -9.99 -13.21
CA ASP A 481 -22.97 -8.94 -12.19
C ASP A 481 -21.53 -8.45 -12.00
N VAL A 482 -21.31 -7.13 -12.05
CA VAL A 482 -20.04 -6.52 -11.63
C VAL A 482 -20.09 -6.33 -10.11
N VAL A 483 -19.09 -6.85 -9.41
CA VAL A 483 -18.96 -6.71 -7.95
C VAL A 483 -17.54 -6.27 -7.59
N VAL A 484 -17.40 -5.61 -6.44
CA VAL A 484 -16.10 -5.40 -5.80
C VAL A 484 -16.14 -6.13 -4.48
N GLY A 485 -15.21 -7.06 -4.26
CA GLY A 485 -15.21 -7.87 -3.05
C GLY A 485 -13.85 -8.48 -2.75
N HIS A 486 -13.85 -9.38 -1.77
CA HIS A 486 -12.68 -10.00 -1.21
C HIS A 486 -12.91 -11.51 -0.98
N GLY A 487 -11.88 -12.21 -0.52
CA GLY A 487 -11.90 -13.63 -0.20
C GLY A 487 -11.04 -14.49 -1.14
N GLY A 488 -10.62 -13.94 -2.29
CA GLY A 488 -9.74 -14.59 -3.25
C GLY A 488 -8.25 -14.34 -2.95
N ILE A 489 -7.43 -14.54 -3.99
CA ILE A 489 -5.98 -14.34 -3.95
C ILE A 489 -5.46 -13.46 -5.11
N SER A 490 -6.27 -12.51 -5.61
CA SER A 490 -5.74 -11.50 -6.54
C SER A 490 -4.66 -10.64 -5.87
N LEU A 491 -3.81 -10.00 -6.67
CA LEU A 491 -2.69 -9.19 -6.19
C LEU A 491 -3.15 -8.11 -5.20
N HIS A 492 -4.23 -7.41 -5.56
CA HIS A 492 -4.76 -6.30 -4.78
C HIS A 492 -5.69 -6.73 -3.64
N GLU A 493 -6.09 -8.01 -3.56
CA GLU A 493 -6.72 -8.57 -2.35
C GLU A 493 -5.68 -9.03 -1.33
N ALA A 494 -4.64 -9.73 -1.80
CA ALA A 494 -3.70 -10.44 -0.93
C ALA A 494 -2.55 -9.57 -0.42
N ILE A 495 -2.23 -8.46 -1.09
CA ILE A 495 -1.21 -7.51 -0.65
C ILE A 495 -1.87 -6.19 -0.27
N VAL A 496 -1.66 -5.79 0.98
CA VAL A 496 -2.26 -4.59 1.56
C VAL A 496 -1.20 -3.54 1.89
N PRO A 497 -1.56 -2.24 1.86
CA PRO A 497 -0.68 -1.17 2.32
C PRO A 497 -0.28 -1.37 3.78
N PHE A 498 0.97 -1.05 4.10
CA PHE A 498 1.52 -0.96 5.45
C PHE A 498 2.29 0.36 5.58
N ILE A 499 1.67 1.37 6.15
CA ILE A 499 2.14 2.74 6.10
C ILE A 499 2.47 3.24 7.49
N ILE A 500 3.56 3.97 7.62
CA ILE A 500 3.97 4.61 8.87
C ILE A 500 3.86 6.11 8.68
N VAL A 501 3.12 6.75 9.58
CA VAL A 501 2.94 8.20 9.60
C VAL A 501 3.50 8.74 10.91
N ASN A 502 4.45 9.66 10.79
CA ASN A 502 5.10 10.33 11.90
C ASN A 502 4.98 11.85 11.77
N LYS A 503 5.12 12.55 12.89
CA LYS A 503 5.31 14.01 12.88
C LYS A 503 6.74 14.32 12.40
N LYS A 504 6.89 15.36 11.57
CA LYS A 504 8.21 15.82 11.09
C LYS A 504 9.11 16.33 12.21
#